data_AF-A0A257YBB1-F1
#
_entry.id   AF-A0A257YBB1-F1
#
_cell.length_a   1.000
_cell.length_b   1.000
_cell.length_c   1.000
_cell.angle_alpha   90.00
_cell.angle_beta   90.00
_cell.angle_gamma   90.00
#
_symmetry.space_group_name_H-M   'P 1'
#
loop_
_entity.id
_entity.type
_entity.pdbx_description
1 polymer ?
#
loop_
_entity_poly.entity_id
_entity_poly.type
_entity_poly.pdbx_seq_one_letter_code
_entity_poly.pdbx_strand_id
1 'polypeptide(L)' 'VNIPLHELMTQMEKLPKDKAIWVHCASGYRASIAASLIDRSGRTPVLVDDTFEHAIELGLAS' A
#
# COMPACT_ATOMS: atom_id res chain seq x y z
N VAL A 1 3.86 0.81 8.10
CA VAL A 1 2.75 0.14 8.82
C VAL A 1 2.47 -1.18 8.13
N ASN A 2 2.42 -2.30 8.85
CA ASN A 2 2.06 -3.59 8.28
C ASN A 2 0.58 -3.89 8.59
N ILE A 3 -0.29 -3.81 7.57
CA ILE A 3 -1.71 -4.16 7.67
C ILE A 3 -1.96 -5.33 6.72
N PRO A 4 -2.38 -6.50 7.23
CA PRO A 4 -2.81 -7.61 6.39
C PRO A 4 -3.98 -7.20 5.48
N LEU A 5 -3.97 -7.65 4.23
CA LEU A 5 -4.98 -7.26 3.22
C LEU A 5 -6.43 -7.49 3.71
N HIS A 6 -6.68 -8.57 4.43
CA HIS A 6 -8.02 -8.92 4.93
C HIS A 6 -8.50 -8.00 6.08
N GLU A 7 -7.60 -7.28 6.74
CA GLU A 7 -7.91 -6.31 7.79
C GLU A 7 -7.95 -4.87 7.25
N LEU A 8 -7.50 -4.63 6.02
CA LEU A 8 -7.36 -3.28 5.46
C LEU A 8 -8.67 -2.49 5.51
N MET A 9 -9.80 -3.14 5.20
CA MET A 9 -11.11 -2.49 5.20
C MET A 9 -11.54 -2.02 6.59
N THR A 10 -11.27 -2.81 7.64
CA THR A 10 -11.62 -2.45 9.02
C THR A 10 -10.66 -1.42 9.61
N GLN A 11 -9.46 -1.31 9.05
CA GLN A 11 -8.42 -0.37 9.48
C GLN A 11 -8.25 0.85 8.57
N MET A 12 -9.12 1.05 7.58
CA MET A 12 -9.00 2.12 6.58
C MET A 12 -8.84 3.53 7.20
N GLU A 13 -9.54 3.79 8.31
CA GLU A 13 -9.46 5.07 9.02
C GLU A 13 -8.10 5.36 9.67
N LYS A 14 -7.24 4.34 9.84
CA LYS A 14 -5.86 4.54 10.33
C LYS A 14 -4.93 5.13 9.26
N LEU A 15 -5.32 5.07 7.99
CA LEU A 15 -4.52 5.60 6.90
C LEU A 15 -4.66 7.13 6.82
N PRO A 16 -3.63 7.86 6.32
CA PRO A 16 -3.74 9.30 6.09
C PRO A 16 -4.74 9.60 4.97
N LYS A 17 -5.48 10.71 5.08
CA LYS A 17 -6.45 11.18 4.06
C LYS A 17 -5.82 12.18 3.09
N ASP A 18 -4.75 12.83 3.51
CA ASP A 18 -4.10 13.98 2.87
C ASP A 18 -2.76 13.63 2.20
N LYS A 19 -2.35 12.36 2.25
CA LYS A 19 -1.06 11.88 1.71
C LYS A 19 -1.24 10.64 0.86
N ALA A 20 -0.33 10.49 -0.11
CA ALA A 20 -0.23 9.26 -0.90
C ALA A 20 0.11 8.07 0.00
N ILE A 21 -0.57 6.94 -0.23
CA ILE A 21 -0.37 5.69 0.49
C ILE A 21 0.37 4.72 -0.42
N TRP A 22 1.63 4.48 -0.12
CA TRP A 22 2.47 3.55 -0.87
C TRP A 22 2.18 2.12 -0.40
N VAL A 23 1.87 1.24 -1.35
CA VAL A 23 1.47 -0.13 -1.07
C VAL A 23 2.38 -1.07 -1.82
N HIS A 24 2.96 -2.01 -1.09
CA HIS A 24 3.80 -3.05 -1.66
C HIS A 24 3.36 -4.42 -1.15
N CYS A 25 3.75 -5.47 -1.87
CA CYS A 25 3.72 -6.83 -1.36
C CYS A 25 4.88 -7.60 -1.99
N ALA A 26 5.01 -8.90 -1.70
CA ALA A 26 6.12 -9.69 -2.24
C ALA A 26 6.18 -9.75 -3.78
N SER A 27 5.02 -9.66 -4.48
CA SER A 27 4.94 -9.90 -5.93
C SER A 27 3.87 -9.05 -6.64
N GLY A 28 3.55 -7.86 -6.12
CA GLY A 28 2.52 -6.95 -6.68
C GLY A 28 1.05 -7.36 -6.49
N TYR A 29 0.69 -8.65 -6.52
CA TYR A 29 -0.72 -9.10 -6.55
C TYR A 29 -1.58 -8.62 -5.37
N ARG A 30 -1.11 -8.73 -4.13
CA ARG A 30 -1.88 -8.23 -2.96
C ARG A 30 -1.86 -6.70 -2.88
N ALA A 31 -0.78 -6.09 -3.36
CA ALA A 31 -0.63 -4.65 -3.37
C ALA A 31 -1.63 -4.00 -4.35
N SER A 32 -1.87 -4.61 -5.51
CA SER A 32 -2.87 -4.11 -6.47
C SER A 32 -4.29 -4.18 -5.92
N ILE A 33 -4.64 -5.27 -5.22
CA ILE A 33 -5.93 -5.38 -4.52
C ILE A 33 -6.05 -4.29 -3.45
N ALA A 34 -5.04 -4.14 -2.58
CA ALA A 34 -5.04 -3.10 -1.55
C ALA A 34 -5.14 -1.69 -2.14
N ALA A 35 -4.42 -1.39 -3.23
CA ALA A 35 -4.49 -0.12 -3.92
C ALA A 35 -5.92 0.18 -4.41
N SER A 36 -6.60 -0.80 -5.01
CA SER A 36 -8.00 -0.62 -5.45
C SER A 36 -8.98 -0.32 -4.29
N LEU A 37 -8.76 -0.93 -3.12
CA LEU A 37 -9.58 -0.71 -1.94
C LEU A 37 -9.35 0.69 -1.34
N ILE A 38 -8.10 1.14 -1.35
CA ILE A 38 -7.70 2.48 -0.90
C ILE A 38 -8.29 3.55 -1.84
N ASP A 39 -8.16 3.37 -3.15
CA ASP A 39 -8.75 4.27 -4.15
C ASP A 39 -10.27 4.39 -3.99
N ARG A 40 -10.97 3.26 -3.85
CA ARG A 40 -12.42 3.21 -3.58
C ARG A 40 -12.81 3.98 -2.31
N SER A 41 -11.93 4.10 -1.33
CA SER A 41 -12.18 4.86 -0.09
C SER A 41 -11.99 6.38 -0.24
N GLY A 42 -11.64 6.86 -1.44
CA GLY A 42 -11.37 8.27 -1.71
C GLY A 42 -9.98 8.73 -1.30
N ARG A 43 -9.03 7.79 -1.17
CA ARG A 43 -7.63 8.04 -0.79
C ARG A 43 -6.73 7.76 -2.00
N THR A 44 -5.52 8.30 -1.99
CA THR A 44 -4.59 8.17 -3.13
C THR A 44 -3.59 7.04 -2.91
N PRO A 45 -3.74 5.86 -3.54
CA PRO A 45 -2.71 4.82 -3.48
C PRO A 45 -1.57 5.10 -4.45
N VAL A 46 -0.39 4.59 -4.13
CA VAL A 46 0.73 4.39 -5.05
C VAL A 46 1.09 2.91 -4.99
N LEU A 47 0.83 2.20 -6.09
CA LEU A 47 1.18 0.78 -6.21
C LEU A 47 2.67 0.65 -6.51
N VAL A 48 3.38 -0.08 -5.66
CA VAL A 48 4.74 -0.54 -5.94
C VAL A 48 4.63 -1.94 -6.54
N ASP A 49 4.81 -2.01 -7.86
CA ASP A 49 4.92 -3.27 -8.62
C ASP A 49 6.39 -3.70 -8.75
N ASP A 50 7.06 -3.74 -7.61
CA ASP A 50 8.47 -4.14 -7.47
C ASP A 50 8.63 -4.88 -6.14
N THR A 51 9.78 -5.53 -5.93
CA THR A 51 10.07 -6.15 -4.64
C THR A 51 10.33 -5.08 -3.58
N PHE A 52 10.03 -5.41 -2.32
CA PHE A 52 10.29 -4.46 -1.23
C PHE A 52 11.80 -4.26 -1.02
N GLU A 53 12.57 -5.32 -1.21
CA GLU A 53 14.03 -5.32 -1.19
C GLU A 53 14.61 -4.33 -2.19
N HIS A 54 14.09 -4.30 -3.42
CA HIS A 54 14.53 -3.34 -4.44
C HIS A 54 14.17 -1.89 -4.05
N ALA A 55 13.00 -1.67 -3.42
CA ALA A 55 12.63 -0.35 -2.91
C ALA A 55 13.57 0.14 -1.79
N ILE A 56 14.09 -0.77 -0.95
CA ILE A 56 15.11 -0.47 0.06
C ILE A 56 16.44 -0.14 -0.62
N GLU A 57 16.87 -0.92 -1.61
CA GLU A 57 18.11 -0.67 -2.37
C GLU A 57 18.12 0.71 -3.04
N LEU A 58 16.97 1.19 -3.51
CA LEU A 58 16.80 2.51 -4.13
C LEU A 58 16.60 3.65 -3.12
N GLY A 59 16.55 3.37 -1.82
CA GLY A 59 16.35 4.39 -0.77
C GLY A 59 14.94 4.99 -0.74
N LEU A 60 13.95 4.29 -1.29
CA LEU A 60 12.54 4.71 -1.33
C LEU A 60 11.76 4.28 -0.08
N ALA A 61 12.28 3.31 0.68
CA ALA A 61 11.69 2.77 1.90
C ALA A 61 12.77 2.40 2.93
N SER A 62 12.36 2.14 4.17
CA SER A 62 13.22 1.73 5.31
C SER A 62 12.55 0.65 6.15
#